data_AF-A0A494ST09-F1
#
_entry.id   AF-A0A494ST09-F1
#
_cell.length_a   1.000
_cell.length_b   1.000
_cell.length_c   1.000
_cell.angle_alpha   90.00
_cell.angle_beta   90.00
_cell.angle_gamma   90.00
#
_symmetry.space_group_name_H-M   'P 1'
#
loop_
_entity.id
_entity.type
_entity.pdbx_description
1 polymer ?
#
loop_
_entity_poly.entity_id
_entity_poly.type
_entity_poly.pdbx_seq_one_letter_code
_entity_poly.pdbx_strand_id
1 'polypeptide(L)'
;MLMHQGLGLETFNDLPRRKAVHALYECCCSHTWASRIADARPFRSHAELFARADAELDELSDADIDYLASTHRPVGKTCAGMDVATQSVFIDACRMYIERFGYGYIVCSATLDSAGEDPREVLVDLGHRLDNSHETERKVMREELAKVNRIRIERVLGPEEGWPPF
;
A
#
# COMPACT_ATOMS: atom_id res chain seq x y z
N MET A 1 -4.62 -12.48 -3.91
CA MET A 1 -6.04 -12.09 -4.06
C MET A 1 -6.53 -11.86 -2.64
N LEU A 2 -7.02 -10.66 -2.30
CA LEU A 2 -7.56 -10.35 -0.97
C LEU A 2 -8.76 -11.26 -0.73
N MET A 3 -8.72 -12.12 0.29
CA MET A 3 -9.81 -13.07 0.58
C MET A 3 -10.98 -12.39 1.32
N HIS A 4 -10.74 -11.23 1.92
CA HIS A 4 -11.75 -10.46 2.65
C HIS A 4 -12.04 -9.18 1.88
N GLN A 5 -13.26 -9.03 1.38
CA GLN A 5 -13.71 -7.80 0.73
C GLN A 5 -15.13 -7.46 1.19
N GLY A 6 -15.40 -6.17 1.39
CA GLY A 6 -16.74 -5.67 1.70
C GLY A 6 -17.35 -6.17 3.01
N LEU A 7 -16.54 -6.41 4.05
CA LEU A 7 -17.03 -6.93 5.34
C LEU A 7 -17.91 -5.94 6.12
N GLY A 8 -17.64 -4.64 5.98
CA GLY A 8 -18.14 -3.59 6.86
C GLY A 8 -17.33 -3.47 8.16
N LEU A 9 -17.32 -2.26 8.74
CA LEU A 9 -16.58 -1.97 9.98
C LEU A 9 -17.12 -2.77 11.18
N GLU A 10 -18.44 -2.88 11.32
CA GLU A 10 -19.06 -3.61 12.43
C GLU A 10 -18.66 -5.10 12.40
N THR A 11 -18.80 -5.75 11.24
CA THR A 11 -18.34 -7.13 11.04
C THR A 11 -16.85 -7.28 11.34
N PHE A 12 -16.03 -6.33 10.89
CA PHE A 12 -14.59 -6.35 11.17
C PHE A 12 -14.29 -6.26 12.67
N ASN A 13 -15.03 -5.43 13.42
CA ASN A 13 -14.91 -5.33 14.88
C ASN A 13 -15.23 -6.67 15.57
N ASP A 14 -16.23 -7.40 15.07
CA ASP A 14 -16.70 -8.66 15.68
C ASP A 14 -15.91 -9.91 15.22
N LEU A 15 -15.02 -9.78 14.23
CA LEU A 15 -14.24 -10.91 13.74
C LEU A 15 -13.40 -11.55 14.87
N PRO A 16 -13.33 -12.89 14.93
CA PRO A 16 -12.33 -13.57 15.75
C PRO A 16 -10.94 -13.05 15.44
N ARG A 17 -10.13 -12.79 16.48
CA ARG A 17 -8.78 -12.20 16.36
C ARG A 17 -7.96 -12.76 15.20
N ARG A 18 -7.91 -14.09 15.05
CA ARG A 18 -7.17 -14.77 13.97
C ARG A 18 -7.61 -14.32 12.57
N LYS A 19 -8.92 -14.13 12.35
CA LYS A 19 -9.47 -13.68 11.07
C LYS A 19 -9.16 -12.20 10.82
N ALA A 20 -9.27 -11.36 11.84
CA ALA A 20 -8.92 -9.94 11.71
C ALA A 20 -7.43 -9.73 11.41
N VAL A 21 -6.55 -10.44 12.12
CA VAL A 21 -5.10 -10.44 11.83
C VAL A 21 -4.82 -10.92 10.41
N HIS A 22 -5.51 -11.97 9.95
CA HIS A 22 -5.32 -12.47 8.59
C HIS A 22 -5.76 -11.43 7.53
N ALA A 23 -6.93 -10.80 7.70
CA ALA A 23 -7.41 -9.76 6.79
C ALA A 23 -6.44 -8.55 6.72
N LEU A 24 -5.90 -8.12 7.86
CA LEU A 24 -4.91 -7.05 7.93
C LEU A 24 -3.54 -7.48 7.37
N TYR A 25 -3.13 -8.72 7.59
CA TYR A 25 -1.89 -9.25 7.04
C TYR A 25 -1.91 -9.28 5.51
N GLU A 26 -3.05 -9.59 4.89
CA GLU A 26 -3.24 -9.48 3.44
C GLU A 26 -3.09 -8.03 2.93
N CYS A 27 -3.25 -7.03 3.80
CA CYS A 27 -3.09 -5.62 3.45
C CYS A 27 -1.63 -5.17 3.50
N CYS A 28 -0.89 -5.47 4.56
CA CYS A 28 0.45 -4.90 4.79
C CYS A 28 1.59 -5.92 4.70
N CYS A 29 1.33 -7.24 4.76
CA CYS A 29 2.35 -8.30 4.86
C CYS A 29 3.21 -8.25 6.15
N SER A 30 2.86 -7.43 7.15
CA SER A 30 3.49 -7.41 8.48
C SER A 30 2.57 -8.02 9.53
N HIS A 31 3.03 -9.07 10.21
CA HIS A 31 2.28 -9.70 11.30
C HIS A 31 2.21 -8.81 12.54
N THR A 32 3.30 -8.09 12.84
CA THR A 32 3.38 -7.15 13.98
C THR A 32 2.33 -6.06 13.82
N TRP A 33 2.32 -5.40 12.67
CA TRP A 33 1.34 -4.36 12.33
C TRP A 33 -0.09 -4.89 12.37
N ALA A 34 -0.34 -6.04 11.72
CA ALA A 34 -1.68 -6.64 11.65
C ALA A 34 -2.22 -7.06 13.02
N SER A 35 -1.35 -7.57 13.90
CA SER A 35 -1.73 -7.98 15.25
C SER A 35 -2.11 -6.79 16.12
N ARG A 36 -1.30 -5.72 16.10
CA ARG A 36 -1.57 -4.53 16.91
C ARG A 36 -2.87 -3.83 16.53
N ILE A 37 -3.17 -3.71 15.24
CA ILE A 37 -4.43 -3.12 14.77
C ILE A 37 -5.61 -4.04 15.12
N ALA A 38 -5.48 -5.36 14.96
CA ALA A 38 -6.54 -6.30 15.33
C ALA A 38 -6.85 -6.28 16.84
N ASP A 39 -5.85 -6.02 17.68
CA ASP A 39 -5.98 -5.95 19.13
C ASP A 39 -6.49 -4.57 19.61
N ALA A 40 -6.44 -3.54 18.76
CA ALA A 40 -6.95 -2.20 19.05
C ALA A 40 -8.46 -2.04 18.79
N ARG A 41 -9.14 -3.06 18.26
CA ARG A 41 -10.60 -3.07 18.07
C ARG A 41 -11.33 -3.00 19.42
N PRO A 42 -12.54 -2.42 19.47
CA PRO A 42 -13.34 -1.94 18.35
C PRO A 42 -12.99 -0.51 17.91
N PHE A 43 -13.14 -0.24 16.60
CA PHE A 43 -13.04 1.10 16.02
C PHE A 43 -14.43 1.70 15.77
N ARG A 44 -14.58 3.02 15.96
CA ARG A 44 -15.86 3.74 15.80
C ARG A 44 -16.10 4.23 14.38
N SER A 45 -15.06 4.38 13.58
CA SER A 45 -15.15 4.83 12.19
C SER A 45 -14.00 4.30 11.35
N HIS A 46 -14.13 4.39 10.02
CA HIS A 46 -13.03 4.10 9.09
C HIS A 46 -11.82 5.00 9.37
N ALA A 47 -12.06 6.28 9.66
CA ALA A 47 -11.01 7.25 9.97
C ALA A 47 -10.19 6.85 11.20
N GLU A 48 -10.81 6.31 12.25
CA GLU A 48 -10.08 5.85 13.45
C GLU A 48 -9.20 4.64 13.13
N LEU A 49 -9.70 3.70 12.33
CA LEU A 49 -8.94 2.54 11.89
C LEU A 49 -7.74 2.96 11.02
N PHE A 50 -7.94 3.87 10.05
CA PHE A 50 -6.84 4.38 9.22
C PHE A 50 -5.80 5.12 10.04
N ALA A 51 -6.21 6.00 10.95
CA ALA A 51 -5.28 6.72 11.82
C ALA A 51 -4.44 5.75 12.69
N ARG A 52 -5.07 4.69 13.22
CA ARG A 52 -4.35 3.63 13.92
C ARG A 52 -3.40 2.88 12.98
N ALA A 53 -3.83 2.56 11.77
CA ALA A 53 -3.04 1.83 10.79
C ALA A 53 -1.78 2.60 10.37
N ASP A 54 -1.88 3.91 10.17
CA ASP A 54 -0.75 4.77 9.84
C ASP A 54 0.20 4.91 11.03
N ALA A 55 -0.32 5.14 12.23
CA ALA A 55 0.50 5.23 13.45
C ALA A 55 1.29 3.94 13.71
N GLU A 56 0.69 2.76 13.49
CA GLU A 56 1.41 1.48 13.63
C GLU A 56 2.44 1.25 12.53
N LEU A 57 2.27 1.85 11.35
CA LEU A 57 3.26 1.78 10.27
C LEU A 57 4.47 2.68 10.58
N ASP A 58 4.23 3.85 11.16
CA ASP A 58 5.29 4.78 11.59
C ASP A 58 6.18 4.18 12.70
N GLU A 59 5.57 3.41 13.61
CA GLU A 59 6.27 2.69 14.68
C GLU A 59 7.05 1.45 14.21
N LEU A 60 6.92 1.05 12.93
CA LEU A 60 7.71 -0.07 12.41
C LEU A 60 9.19 0.30 12.29
N SER A 61 10.03 -0.64 12.72
CA SER A 61 11.48 -0.52 12.62
C SER A 61 11.91 -0.42 11.16
N ASP A 62 13.09 0.16 10.92
CA ASP A 62 13.64 0.22 9.56
C ASP A 62 13.81 -1.17 8.93
N ALA A 63 14.16 -2.18 9.72
CA ALA A 63 14.25 -3.56 9.25
C ALA A 63 12.89 -4.15 8.83
N ASP A 64 11.82 -3.83 9.57
CA ASP A 64 10.47 -4.26 9.19
C ASP A 64 10.03 -3.57 7.90
N ILE A 65 10.32 -2.28 7.75
CA ILE A 65 10.02 -1.54 6.51
C ILE A 65 10.81 -2.07 5.32
N ASP A 66 12.10 -2.39 5.49
CA ASP A 66 12.91 -2.97 4.43
C ASP A 66 12.35 -4.35 4.01
N TYR A 67 11.93 -5.17 4.99
CA TYR A 67 11.23 -6.42 4.71
C TYR A 67 9.92 -6.16 3.95
N LEU A 68 9.08 -5.23 4.40
CA LEU A 68 7.83 -4.88 3.73
C LEU A 68 8.07 -4.47 2.28
N ALA A 69 9.03 -3.58 2.05
CA ALA A 69 9.40 -3.13 0.71
C ALA A 69 9.87 -4.29 -0.19
N SER A 70 10.55 -5.30 0.38
CA SER A 70 10.95 -6.51 -0.36
C SER A 70 9.78 -7.42 -0.74
N THR A 71 8.68 -7.39 0.02
CA THR A 71 7.47 -8.18 -0.30
C THR A 71 6.61 -7.55 -1.38
N HIS A 72 6.84 -6.27 -1.71
CA HIS A 72 6.15 -5.62 -2.80
C HIS A 72 6.58 -6.22 -4.14
N ARG A 73 5.60 -6.64 -4.93
CA ARG A 73 5.85 -7.20 -6.26
C ARG A 73 6.57 -6.14 -7.11
N PRO A 74 7.64 -6.49 -7.84
CA PRO A 74 8.30 -5.55 -8.73
C PRO A 74 7.28 -4.91 -9.68
N VAL A 75 7.25 -3.57 -9.74
CA VAL A 75 6.27 -2.81 -10.52
C VAL A 75 6.34 -3.15 -12.01
N GLY A 76 7.49 -3.67 -12.49
CA GLY A 76 7.72 -4.06 -13.89
C GLY A 76 6.76 -5.10 -14.49
N LYS A 77 5.84 -5.69 -13.71
CA LYS A 77 4.75 -6.55 -14.23
C LYS A 77 3.39 -5.86 -14.37
N THR A 78 3.22 -4.60 -13.96
CA THR A 78 1.87 -4.06 -13.66
C THR A 78 1.44 -2.82 -14.45
N CYS A 79 2.17 -2.43 -15.50
CA CYS A 79 1.75 -1.34 -16.37
C CYS A 79 0.94 -1.89 -17.56
N ALA A 80 -0.33 -2.22 -17.31
CA ALA A 80 -1.27 -2.47 -18.40
C ALA A 80 -1.46 -1.17 -19.19
N GLY A 81 -1.27 -1.19 -20.51
CA GLY A 81 -1.49 -0.02 -21.38
C GLY A 81 -0.23 0.73 -21.85
N MET A 82 0.97 0.38 -21.38
CA MET A 82 2.23 0.92 -21.95
C MET A 82 2.60 0.25 -23.27
N ASP A 83 3.15 1.03 -24.21
CA ASP A 83 3.87 0.48 -25.36
C ASP A 83 5.20 -0.16 -24.93
N VAL A 84 5.78 -1.00 -25.79
CA VAL A 84 7.00 -1.77 -25.51
C VAL A 84 8.20 -0.86 -25.20
N ALA A 85 8.33 0.29 -25.88
CA ALA A 85 9.44 1.21 -25.66
C ALA A 85 9.32 1.89 -24.29
N THR A 86 8.13 2.38 -23.95
CA THR A 86 7.81 2.97 -22.64
C THR A 86 8.02 1.96 -21.51
N GLN A 87 7.61 0.71 -21.70
CA GLN A 87 7.83 -0.36 -20.74
C GLN A 87 9.32 -0.65 -20.52
N SER A 88 10.14 -0.62 -21.58
CA SER A 88 11.59 -0.80 -21.45
C SER A 88 12.22 0.31 -20.61
N VAL A 89 11.87 1.57 -20.89
CA VAL A 89 12.35 2.74 -20.11
C VAL A 89 11.95 2.61 -18.64
N PHE A 90 10.72 2.18 -18.37
CA PHE A 90 10.24 1.98 -17.01
C PHE A 90 10.99 0.88 -16.26
N ILE A 91 11.28 -0.24 -16.92
CA ILE A 91 12.07 -1.33 -16.34
C ILE A 91 13.48 -0.86 -16.00
N ASP A 92 14.13 -0.11 -16.89
CA ASP A 92 15.48 0.41 -16.66
C ASP A 92 15.51 1.45 -15.54
N ALA A 93 14.53 2.36 -15.48
CA ALA A 93 14.40 3.31 -14.38
C ALA A 93 14.15 2.61 -13.03
N CYS A 94 13.35 1.53 -13.01
CA CYS A 94 13.17 0.71 -11.80
C CYS A 94 14.48 0.04 -11.35
N ARG A 95 15.32 -0.41 -12.28
CA ARG A 95 16.65 -0.97 -11.95
C ARG A 95 17.55 0.09 -11.33
N MET A 96 17.61 1.28 -11.93
CA MET A 96 18.37 2.41 -11.38
C MET A 96 17.88 2.79 -9.98
N TYR A 97 16.56 2.73 -9.76
CA TYR A 97 15.97 3.01 -8.45
C TYR A 97 16.39 1.98 -7.40
N ILE A 98 16.35 0.69 -7.73
CA ILE A 98 16.80 -0.39 -6.84
C ILE A 98 18.30 -0.27 -6.55
N GLU A 99 19.12 0.00 -7.56
CA GLU A 99 20.56 0.19 -7.39
C GLU A 99 20.89 1.38 -6.47
N ARG A 100 20.12 2.47 -6.57
CA ARG A 100 20.30 3.66 -5.75
C ARG A 100 19.79 3.47 -4.33
N PHE A 101 18.56 3.01 -4.13
CA PHE A 101 17.89 3.03 -2.83
C PHE A 101 17.88 1.69 -2.10
N GLY A 102 18.16 0.57 -2.79
CA GLY A 102 18.21 -0.78 -2.21
C GLY A 102 16.85 -1.47 -2.08
N TYR A 103 15.76 -0.82 -2.50
CA TYR A 103 14.40 -1.38 -2.49
C TYR A 103 13.66 -1.03 -3.78
N GLY A 104 12.57 -1.77 -4.06
CA GLY A 104 11.75 -1.54 -5.25
C GLY A 104 11.02 -0.20 -5.19
N TYR A 105 10.78 0.39 -6.35
CA TYR A 105 9.90 1.56 -6.47
C TYR A 105 8.48 1.18 -6.00
N ILE A 106 7.99 1.89 -4.97
CA ILE A 106 6.63 1.70 -4.43
C ILE A 106 5.85 2.98 -4.71
N VAL A 107 4.73 2.82 -5.39
CA VAL A 107 3.77 3.90 -5.64
C VAL A 107 2.36 3.36 -5.52
N CYS A 108 1.49 4.16 -4.92
CA CYS A 108 0.07 3.93 -4.89
C CYS A 108 -0.55 4.27 -6.25
N SER A 109 -1.07 3.27 -6.97
CA SER A 109 -1.60 3.52 -8.32
C SER A 109 -2.82 4.45 -8.34
N ALA A 110 -3.66 4.42 -7.29
CA ALA A 110 -4.85 5.27 -7.24
C ALA A 110 -4.52 6.77 -7.16
N THR A 111 -3.33 7.14 -6.69
CA THR A 111 -2.88 8.54 -6.70
C THR A 111 -2.31 8.96 -8.06
N LEU A 112 -1.91 8.02 -8.91
CA LEU A 112 -1.54 8.27 -10.30
C LEU A 112 -2.80 8.38 -11.18
N ASP A 113 -3.86 7.64 -10.88
CA ASP A 113 -5.13 7.69 -11.64
C ASP A 113 -5.86 9.05 -11.55
N SER A 114 -5.48 9.93 -10.61
CA SER A 114 -6.10 11.26 -10.44
C SER A 114 -5.63 12.31 -11.45
N ALA A 115 -4.56 12.03 -12.21
CA ALA A 115 -3.99 12.95 -13.20
C ALA A 115 -4.09 12.42 -14.66
N GLY A 116 -4.89 11.39 -14.91
CA GLY A 116 -5.34 11.07 -16.26
C GLY A 116 -4.60 9.90 -16.91
N GLU A 117 -5.20 9.44 -18.01
CA GLU A 117 -4.99 8.16 -18.68
C GLU A 117 -3.58 7.97 -19.32
N ASP A 118 -2.58 8.80 -18.97
CA ASP A 118 -1.23 8.70 -19.53
C ASP A 118 -0.32 7.81 -18.66
N PRO A 119 0.03 6.61 -19.12
CA PRO A 119 0.96 5.74 -18.41
C PRO A 119 2.36 6.35 -18.24
N ARG A 120 2.69 7.50 -18.84
CA ARG A 120 3.97 8.20 -18.67
C ARG A 120 4.08 8.98 -17.36
N GLU A 121 2.99 9.23 -16.64
CA GLU A 121 3.06 9.96 -15.36
C GLU A 121 3.89 9.20 -14.31
N VAL A 122 3.80 7.87 -14.29
CA VAL A 122 4.63 7.05 -13.39
C VAL A 122 6.13 7.19 -13.70
N LEU A 123 6.49 7.44 -14.96
CA LEU A 123 7.88 7.69 -15.35
C LEU A 123 8.35 9.07 -14.89
N VAL A 124 7.46 10.07 -14.91
CA VAL A 124 7.75 11.42 -14.40
C VAL A 124 7.95 11.36 -12.89
N ASP A 125 7.04 10.71 -12.15
CA ASP A 125 7.19 10.50 -10.70
C ASP A 125 8.47 9.73 -10.36
N LEU A 126 8.73 8.61 -11.04
CA LEU A 126 9.93 7.82 -10.86
C LEU A 126 11.20 8.63 -11.14
N GLY A 127 11.20 9.46 -12.18
CA GLY A 127 12.29 10.38 -12.50
C GLY A 127 12.55 11.39 -11.37
N HIS A 128 11.49 12.06 -10.89
CA HIS A 128 11.61 12.99 -9.77
C HIS A 128 12.12 12.33 -8.49
N ARG A 129 11.63 11.12 -8.19
CA ARG A 129 12.04 10.37 -7.00
C ARG A 129 13.45 9.82 -7.09
N LEU A 130 13.95 9.55 -8.30
CA LEU A 130 15.36 9.25 -8.51
C LEU A 130 16.27 10.42 -8.13
N ASP A 131 15.82 11.67 -8.18
CA ASP A 131 16.62 12.83 -7.78
C ASP A 131 16.62 13.06 -6.26
N ASN A 132 15.75 12.38 -5.50
CA ASN A 132 15.65 12.55 -4.06
C ASN A 132 16.92 12.11 -3.30
N SER A 133 17.14 12.72 -2.13
CA SER A 133 18.06 12.18 -1.13
C SER A 133 17.51 10.87 -0.56
N HIS A 134 18.39 10.01 -0.01
CA HIS A 134 17.95 8.76 0.64
C HIS A 134 16.95 9.02 1.78
N GLU A 135 17.14 10.08 2.58
CA GLU A 135 16.24 10.40 3.68
C GLU A 135 14.86 10.84 3.17
N THR A 136 14.84 11.71 2.15
CA THR A 136 13.60 12.17 1.51
C THR A 136 12.85 11.00 0.89
N GLU A 137 13.55 10.16 0.12
CA GLU A 137 12.91 9.04 -0.57
C GLU A 137 12.39 7.98 0.39
N ARG A 138 13.06 7.76 1.52
CA ARG A 138 12.58 6.83 2.55
C ARG A 138 11.28 7.31 3.18
N LYS A 139 11.10 8.63 3.37
CA LYS A 139 9.84 9.23 3.83
C LYS A 139 8.74 9.05 2.79
N VAL A 140 9.02 9.39 1.53
CA VAL A 140 8.07 9.21 0.41
C VAL A 140 7.64 7.74 0.28
N MET A 141 8.58 6.80 0.34
CA MET A 141 8.27 5.37 0.25
C MET A 141 7.35 4.89 1.40
N ARG A 142 7.57 5.37 2.64
CA ARG A 142 6.68 5.07 3.78
C ARG A 142 5.28 5.65 3.57
N GLU A 143 5.17 6.87 3.04
CA GLU A 143 3.89 7.48 2.69
C GLU A 143 3.15 6.68 1.60
N GLU A 144 3.87 6.21 0.57
CA GLU A 144 3.30 5.37 -0.48
C GLU A 144 2.82 4.01 0.07
N LEU A 145 3.56 3.40 1.01
CA LEU A 145 3.11 2.21 1.74
C LEU A 145 1.82 2.47 2.53
N ALA A 146 1.73 3.60 3.24
CA ALA A 146 0.53 3.98 3.99
C ALA A 146 -0.69 4.10 3.05
N LYS A 147 -0.54 4.79 1.91
CA LYS A 147 -1.61 4.91 0.89
C LYS A 147 -2.04 3.54 0.35
N VAL A 148 -1.09 2.66 0.02
CA VAL A 148 -1.40 1.31 -0.45
C VAL A 148 -2.15 0.50 0.61
N ASN A 149 -1.73 0.59 1.87
CA ASN A 149 -2.40 -0.09 2.98
C ASN A 149 -3.83 0.42 3.18
N ARG A 150 -4.06 1.73 3.12
CA ARG A 150 -5.39 2.34 3.21
C ARG A 150 -6.34 1.80 2.14
N ILE A 151 -5.92 1.78 0.86
CA ILE A 151 -6.76 1.22 -0.22
C ILE A 151 -7.06 -0.26 -0.02
N ARG A 152 -6.10 -1.03 0.48
CA ARG A 152 -6.30 -2.46 0.76
C ARG A 152 -7.30 -2.65 1.90
N ILE A 153 -7.20 -1.85 2.96
CA ILE A 153 -8.16 -1.84 4.07
C ILE A 153 -9.55 -1.39 3.58
N GLU A 154 -9.65 -0.33 2.77
CA GLU A 154 -10.91 0.12 2.19
C GLU A 154 -11.60 -1.00 1.41
N ARG A 155 -10.84 -1.81 0.66
CA ARG A 155 -11.38 -2.99 -0.02
C ARG A 155 -11.86 -4.06 0.95
N VAL A 156 -11.14 -4.29 2.06
CA VAL A 156 -11.57 -5.22 3.12
C VAL A 156 -12.88 -4.76 3.77
N LEU A 157 -13.02 -3.46 4.06
CA LEU A 157 -14.20 -2.89 4.72
C LEU A 157 -15.38 -2.72 3.74
N GLY A 158 -15.15 -2.32 2.50
CA GLY A 158 -16.20 -1.87 1.59
C GLY A 158 -16.66 -0.43 1.87
N PRO A 159 -17.68 0.06 1.14
CA PRO A 159 -18.22 1.41 1.33
C PRO A 159 -18.79 1.60 2.74
N GLU A 160 -18.65 2.81 3.29
CA GLU A 160 -19.05 3.14 4.66
C GLU A 160 -20.58 2.98 4.89
N GLU A 161 -21.38 3.11 3.84
CA GLU A 161 -22.83 2.89 3.87
C GLU A 161 -23.23 1.40 3.77
N GLY A 162 -22.25 0.49 3.66
CA GLY A 162 -22.48 -0.91 3.30
C GLY A 162 -22.90 -1.07 1.84
N TRP A 163 -22.90 -2.32 1.35
CA TRP A 163 -23.57 -2.60 0.07
C TRP A 163 -25.09 -2.59 0.32
N PRO A 164 -25.92 -1.98 -0.56
CA PRO A 164 -27.36 -2.04 -0.40
C PRO A 164 -27.79 -3.51 -0.29
N PRO A 165 -28.68 -3.86 0.66
CA PRO A 165 -29.22 -5.20 0.74
C PRO A 165 -30.00 -5.47 -0.56
N PHE A 166 -29.56 -6.47 -1.32
CA PHE A 166 -30.30 -7.00 -2.47
C PHE A 166 -31.55 -7.74 -2.02
#